data_AF-W5SYG0-F1
#
_entry.id   AF-W5SYG0-F1
#
_cell.length_a   1.000
_cell.length_b   1.000
_cell.length_c   1.000
_cell.angle_alpha   90.00
_cell.angle_beta   90.00
_cell.angle_gamma   90.00
#
_symmetry.space_group_name_H-M   'P 1'
#
loop_
_entity.id
_entity.type
_entity.pdbx_description
1 polymer ?
#
loop_
_entity_poly.entity_id
_entity_poly.type
_entity_poly.pdbx_seq_one_letter_code
_entity_poly.pdbx_strand_id
1 'polypeptide(L)' 'MYLQVFLTRTKKKVNDPKYPKFTYFDASTLKSNHTVEDLMFNINLFQKYIQVTKPIVQIVYNKYSKLKN' A
#
# COMPACT_ATOMS: atom_id res chain seq x y z
N MET A 1 -6.38 1.90 -0.54
CA MET A 1 -6.33 1.59 0.92
C MET A 1 -6.15 0.10 1.24
N TYR A 2 -6.58 -0.85 0.40
CA TYR A 2 -6.49 -2.30 0.71
C TYR A 2 -5.05 -2.82 0.94
N LEU A 3 -4.08 -2.35 0.13
CA LEU A 3 -2.67 -2.79 0.22
C LEU A 3 -2.02 -2.45 1.58
N GLN A 4 -2.13 -1.21 2.05
CA GLN A 4 -1.60 -0.83 3.37
C GLN A 4 -2.27 -1.57 4.52
N VAL A 5 -3.57 -1.81 4.44
CA VAL A 5 -4.32 -2.55 5.47
C VAL A 5 -3.84 -4.00 5.52
N PHE A 6 -3.67 -4.63 4.36
CA PHE A 6 -3.12 -5.98 4.26
C PHE A 6 -1.72 -6.06 4.90
N LEU A 7 -0.82 -5.13 4.55
CA LEU A 7 0.53 -5.10 5.11
C LEU A 7 0.53 -4.89 6.63
N THR A 8 -0.31 -3.99 7.12
CA THR A 8 -0.40 -3.67 8.56
C THR A 8 -0.94 -4.84 9.36
N ARG A 9 -2.03 -5.46 8.89
CA ARG A 9 -2.64 -6.62 9.55
C ARG A 9 -1.70 -7.82 9.53
N THR A 10 -1.02 -8.07 8.41
CA THR A 10 -0.07 -9.18 8.29
C THR A 10 1.12 -8.98 9.22
N LYS A 11 1.72 -7.78 9.25
CA LYS A 11 2.82 -7.44 10.18
C LYS A 11 2.46 -7.74 11.63
N LYS A 12 1.28 -7.28 12.09
CA LYS A 12 0.79 -7.52 13.45
C LYS A 12 0.59 -9.00 13.75
N LYS A 13 0.16 -9.79 12.76
CA LYS A 13 -0.11 -11.23 12.91
C LYS A 13 1.16 -12.08 12.96
N VAL A 14 2.16 -11.78 12.12
CA VAL A 14 3.35 -12.63 11.95
C VAL A 14 4.48 -12.30 12.91
N ASN A 15 4.51 -11.07 13.45
CA ASN A 15 5.53 -10.57 14.38
C ASN A 15 6.99 -10.90 13.94
N ASP A 16 7.24 -10.88 12.62
CA ASP A 16 8.54 -11.23 12.03
C ASP A 16 9.48 -10.00 12.08
N PRO A 17 10.64 -10.07 12.76
CA PRO A 17 11.61 -8.97 12.78
C PRO A 17 12.14 -8.59 11.39
N LYS A 18 12.10 -9.52 10.43
CA LYS A 18 12.52 -9.33 9.03
C LYS A 18 11.34 -8.94 8.13
N TYR A 19 10.21 -8.54 8.69
CA TYR A 19 9.05 -8.10 7.90
C TYR A 19 9.42 -6.87 7.04
N PRO A 20 9.06 -6.83 5.74
CA PRO A 20 9.42 -5.71 4.87
C PRO A 20 8.95 -4.36 5.41
N LYS A 21 9.80 -3.35 5.29
CA LYS A 21 9.43 -1.96 5.60
C LYS A 21 8.52 -1.43 4.49
N PHE A 22 7.50 -0.66 4.87
CA PHE A 22 6.59 0.01 3.96
C PHE A 22 6.11 1.32 4.58
N THR A 23 5.69 2.25 3.73
CA THR A 23 5.14 3.54 4.15
C THR A 23 3.63 3.58 3.92
N TYR A 24 2.94 4.39 4.73
CA TYR A 24 1.52 4.67 4.53
C TYR A 24 1.35 5.70 3.43
N PHE A 25 0.20 5.65 2.76
CA PHE A 25 -0.16 6.71 1.83
C PHE A 25 -0.40 8.01 2.61
N ASP A 26 0.28 9.08 2.21
CA ASP A 26 0.12 10.40 2.83
C ASP A 26 -1.05 11.16 2.20
N ALA A 27 -2.20 11.08 2.85
CA ALA A 27 -3.42 11.75 2.41
C ALA A 27 -3.35 13.28 2.53
N SER A 28 -2.40 13.85 3.28
CA SER A 28 -2.26 15.31 3.41
C SER A 28 -1.81 15.98 2.10
N THR A 29 -1.23 15.19 1.19
CA THR A 29 -0.81 15.64 -0.14
C THR A 29 -1.95 15.77 -1.15
N LEU A 30 -3.15 15.28 -0.82
CA LEU A 30 -4.31 15.34 -1.71
C LEU A 30 -4.85 16.76 -1.83
N LYS A 31 -5.20 17.14 -3.05
CA LYS A 31 -5.95 18.37 -3.33
C LYS A 31 -7.40 18.18 -2.90
N SER A 32 -7.93 19.15 -2.15
CA SER A 32 -9.31 19.17 -1.66
C SER A 32 -10.32 19.60 -2.73
N ASN A 33 -9.86 20.28 -3.77
CA ASN A 33 -10.70 20.80 -4.84
C ASN A 33 -11.11 19.67 -5.80
N HIS A 34 -12.28 19.82 -6.41
CA HIS A 34 -12.86 18.82 -7.33
C HIS A 34 -12.72 19.21 -8.81
N THR A 35 -11.64 19.93 -9.17
CA THR A 35 -11.35 20.23 -10.58
C THR A 35 -10.78 18.99 -11.27
N VAL A 36 -10.89 18.92 -12.60
CA VAL A 36 -10.34 17.80 -13.37
C VAL A 36 -8.82 17.67 -13.15
N GLU A 37 -8.10 18.79 -13.10
CA GLU A 37 -6.65 18.82 -12.86
C GLU A 37 -6.28 18.29 -11.47
N ASP A 38 -6.98 18.75 -10.42
CA ASP A 38 -6.76 18.29 -9.05
C ASP A 38 -7.08 16.80 -8.88
N LEU A 39 -8.14 16.31 -9.54
CA LEU A 39 -8.47 14.89 -9.57
C LEU A 39 -7.38 14.08 -10.28
N MET A 40 -6.89 14.53 -11.43
CA MET A 40 -5.79 13.87 -12.14
C MET A 40 -4.50 13.84 -11.31
N PHE A 41 -4.19 14.94 -10.61
CA PHE A 41 -3.06 15.00 -9.68
C PHE A 41 -3.21 13.96 -8.56
N ASN A 42 -4.37 13.92 -7.90
CA ASN A 42 -4.65 12.95 -6.84
C ASN A 42 -4.57 11.50 -7.34
N ILE A 43 -5.11 11.21 -8.53
CA ILE A 43 -5.02 9.89 -9.18
C ILE A 43 -3.55 9.50 -9.40
N ASN A 44 -2.72 10.43 -9.88
CA ASN A 44 -1.29 10.18 -10.08
C ASN A 44 -0.56 9.86 -8.77
N LEU A 45 -0.91 10.52 -7.65
CA LEU A 45 -0.36 10.18 -6.33
C LEU A 45 -0.73 8.76 -5.92
N PHE A 46 -2.00 8.36 -6.10
CA PHE A 46 -2.44 6.99 -5.81
C PHE A 46 -1.74 5.97 -6.70
N GLN A 47 -1.58 6.23 -8.00
CA GLN A 47 -0.88 5.34 -8.92
C GLN A 47 0.58 5.12 -8.51
N LYS A 48 1.31 6.19 -8.18
CA LYS A 48 2.69 6.12 -7.67
C LYS A 48 2.77 5.28 -6.40
N TYR A 49 1.85 5.51 -5.46
CA TYR A 49 1.80 4.72 -4.23
C TYR A 49 1.55 3.22 -4.49
N ILE A 50 0.62 2.89 -5.40
CA ILE A 50 0.32 1.51 -5.78
C ILE A 50 1.55 0.86 -6.43
N GLN A 51 2.23 1.56 -7.34
CA GLN A 51 3.42 1.04 -8.02
C GLN A 51 4.51 0.62 -7.03
N VAL A 52 4.75 1.41 -5.99
CA VAL A 52 5.73 1.10 -4.94
C VAL A 52 5.25 -0.01 -4.01
N THR A 53 3.98 0.04 -3.60
CA THR A 53 3.45 -0.85 -2.54
C THR A 53 3.11 -2.25 -3.04
N LYS A 54 2.63 -2.37 -4.28
CA LYS A 54 2.22 -3.65 -4.89
C LYS A 54 3.30 -4.74 -4.84
N PRO A 55 4.57 -4.51 -5.25
CA PRO A 55 5.59 -5.55 -5.17
C PRO A 55 5.88 -6.01 -3.72
N ILE A 56 5.81 -5.10 -2.74
CA ILE A 56 5.98 -5.43 -1.32
C ILE A 56 4.84 -6.35 -0.85
N VAL A 57 3.60 -6.02 -1.22
CA VAL A 57 2.44 -6.88 -0.94
C VAL A 57 2.60 -8.26 -1.57
N GLN A 58 3.08 -8.34 -2.80
CA GLN A 58 3.31 -9.62 -3.45
C GLN A 58 4.34 -10.48 -2.71
N ILE A 59 5.44 -9.89 -2.25
CA ILE A 59 6.47 -10.59 -1.44
C ILE A 59 5.85 -11.11 -0.14
N VAL A 60 5.12 -10.26 0.58
CA VAL A 60 4.45 -10.62 1.84
C VAL A 60 3.42 -11.71 1.62
N TYR A 61 2.58 -11.57 0.59
CA TYR A 61 1.58 -12.58 0.22
C TYR A 61 2.25 -13.91 -0.10
N ASN A 62 3.28 -13.91 -0.94
CA ASN A 62 4.01 -15.13 -1.28
C ASN A 62 4.69 -15.76 -0.05
N LYS A 63 5.19 -14.97 0.90
CA LYS A 63 5.89 -15.50 2.07
C LYS A 63 4.94 -16.07 3.13
N TYR A 64 3.82 -15.40 3.40
CA TYR A 64 2.97 -15.71 4.55
C TYR A 64 1.57 -16.23 4.18
N SER A 65 1.18 -16.23 2.90
CA SER A 65 -0.09 -16.82 2.49
C SER A 65 -0.04 -18.34 2.62
N LYS A 66 -1.04 -18.89 3.30
CA LYS A 66 -1.24 -20.34 3.44
C LYS A 66 -1.83 -20.99 2.18
N LEU A 67 -2.24 -20.18 1.19
CA LEU A 67 -2.86 -20.65 -0.06
C LEU A 67 -1.85 -21.11 -1.11
N LYS A 68 -0.59 -21.32 -0.73
CA LYS A 68 0.40 -22.00 -1.56
C LYS A 68 0.18 -23.51 -1.43
N ASN A 69 -0.84 -24.00 -2.14
CA ASN A 69 -0.93 -25.41 -2.50
C ASN A 69 -0.26 -25.60 -3.87
#